data_AF-R0I649-F1
#
_entry.id   AF-R0I649-F1
#
_cell.length_a   1.000
_cell.length_b   1.000
_cell.length_c   1.000
_cell.angle_alpha   90.00
_cell.angle_beta   90.00
_cell.angle_gamma   90.00
#
_symmetry.space_group_name_H-M   'P 1'
#
loop_
_entity.id
_entity.type
_entity.pdbx_description
1 polymer ?
#
loop_
_entity_poly.entity_id
_entity_poly.type
_entity_poly.pdbx_seq_one_letter_code
_entity_poly.pdbx_strand_id
1 'polypeptide(L)'
;MSKTTSELAAKDALIQRLIDEKIAQAELIQKQRDIITQYLILDIEDFLAEAREKAEAVAAQEAFDAAANEPHRSTPNPAKQDILPHIQLSKCRYLHLGLYDNISVLKILRYQLHCLWEQWATNPYSLHASWYLVIMVLLWTWLIGSVVCGYYEAAPESGTMRLARLCRGVLGAIPPIVQFLLFLFPPLFVQF
;
A
#
# COMPACT_ATOMS: atom_id res chain seq x y z
N MET A 1 -21.61 52.55 45.54
CA MET A 1 -20.97 52.77 44.22
C MET A 1 -19.89 51.73 43.86
N SER A 2 -19.59 50.71 44.69
CA SER A 2 -18.52 49.73 44.40
C SER A 2 -18.96 48.47 43.61
N LYS A 3 -20.26 48.17 43.50
CA LYS A 3 -20.74 46.96 42.79
C LYS A 3 -20.68 47.08 41.27
N THR A 4 -20.85 48.29 40.72
CA THR A 4 -20.90 48.53 39.27
C THR A 4 -19.55 48.39 38.59
N THR A 5 -18.45 48.71 39.28
CA THR A 5 -17.08 48.58 38.73
C THR A 5 -16.63 47.12 38.64
N SER A 6 -17.00 46.30 39.63
CA SER A 6 -16.72 44.86 39.62
C SER A 6 -17.48 44.12 38.52
N GLU A 7 -18.72 44.53 38.25
CA GLU A 7 -19.54 43.92 37.19
C GLU A 7 -19.01 44.29 35.79
N LEU A 8 -18.54 45.52 35.62
CA LEU A 8 -17.94 45.98 34.36
C LEU A 8 -16.64 45.22 34.06
N ALA A 9 -15.75 45.08 35.03
CA ALA A 9 -14.50 44.32 34.87
C ALA A 9 -14.75 42.83 34.56
N ALA A 10 -15.81 42.23 35.11
CA ALA A 10 -16.20 40.86 34.80
C ALA A 10 -16.71 40.71 33.36
N LYS A 11 -17.44 41.71 32.85
CA LYS A 11 -17.90 41.74 31.45
C LYS A 11 -16.74 41.90 30.48
N ASP A 12 -15.79 42.79 30.76
CA ASP A 12 -14.62 42.99 29.92
C ASP A 12 -13.74 41.73 29.85
N ALA A 13 -13.55 41.03 30.98
CA ALA A 13 -12.84 39.75 31.01
C ALA A 13 -13.54 38.65 30.21
N LEU A 14 -14.88 38.62 30.22
CA LEU A 14 -15.67 37.68 29.44
C LEU A 14 -15.60 38.00 27.94
N ILE A 15 -15.65 39.27 27.56
CA ILE A 15 -15.49 39.72 26.17
C ILE A 15 -14.11 39.32 25.65
N GLN A 16 -13.06 39.54 26.44
CA GLN A 16 -11.69 39.18 26.03
C GLN A 16 -11.55 37.67 25.79
N ARG A 17 -12.12 36.83 26.66
CA ARG A 17 -12.11 35.37 26.46
C ARG A 17 -12.83 34.94 25.19
N LEU A 18 -13.96 35.57 24.87
CA LEU A 18 -14.70 35.27 23.65
C LEU A 18 -13.91 35.69 22.39
N ILE A 19 -13.17 36.79 22.45
CA ILE A 19 -12.30 37.23 21.36
C ILE A 19 -11.17 36.22 21.16
N ASP A 20 -10.48 35.83 22.24
CA ASP A 20 -9.36 34.87 22.16
C ASP A 20 -9.83 33.51 21.62
N GLU A 21 -11.01 33.03 22.04
CA GLU A 21 -11.61 31.80 21.52
C GLU A 21 -11.93 31.91 20.02
N LYS A 22 -12.43 33.06 19.57
CA LYS A 22 -12.73 33.29 18.14
C LYS A 22 -11.47 33.36 17.29
N ILE A 23 -10.40 33.94 17.80
CA ILE A 23 -9.09 33.95 17.12
C ILE A 23 -8.54 32.52 17.00
N ALA A 24 -8.56 31.75 18.09
CA ALA A 24 -8.12 30.35 18.06
C ALA A 24 -8.94 29.48 17.09
N GLN A 25 -10.26 29.70 17.00
CA GLN A 25 -11.11 29.02 16.02
C GLN A 25 -10.73 29.41 14.58
N ALA A 26 -10.46 30.68 14.31
CA ALA A 26 -10.07 31.15 12.99
C ALA A 26 -8.72 30.57 12.54
N GLU A 27 -7.73 30.51 13.43
CA GLU A 27 -6.43 29.88 13.15
C GLU A 27 -6.56 28.38 12.83
N LEU A 28 -7.42 27.67 13.55
CA LEU A 28 -7.65 26.24 13.31
C LEU A 28 -8.33 26.00 11.96
N ILE A 29 -9.31 26.82 11.58
CA ILE A 29 -9.95 26.79 10.26
C ILE A 29 -8.93 27.08 9.17
N GLN A 30 -8.04 28.05 9.38
CA GLN A 30 -6.99 28.38 8.42
C GLN A 30 -6.02 27.20 8.21
N LYS A 31 -5.55 26.57 9.29
CA LYS A 31 -4.69 25.38 9.19
C LYS A 31 -5.38 24.23 8.46
N GLN A 32 -6.66 23.99 8.72
CA GLN A 32 -7.42 22.96 8.01
C GLN A 32 -7.53 23.26 6.51
N ARG A 33 -7.74 24.53 6.13
CA ARG A 33 -7.76 24.94 4.72
C ARG A 33 -6.41 24.76 4.03
N ASP A 34 -5.32 25.09 4.69
CA ASP A 34 -3.96 24.91 4.13
C ASP A 34 -3.68 23.44 3.86
N ILE A 35 -4.04 22.55 4.80
CA ILE A 35 -3.90 21.10 4.64
C ILE A 35 -4.73 20.60 3.45
N ILE A 36 -6.02 20.97 3.38
CA ILE A 36 -6.90 20.56 2.27
C ILE A 36 -6.36 21.06 0.92
N THR A 37 -5.81 22.28 0.89
CA THR A 37 -5.24 22.86 -0.33
C THR A 37 -4.01 22.09 -0.80
N GLN A 38 -3.15 21.64 0.12
CA GLN A 38 -2.00 20.80 -0.22
C GLN A 38 -2.42 19.46 -0.85
N TYR A 39 -3.44 18.80 -0.29
CA TYR A 39 -3.98 17.56 -0.87
C TYR A 39 -4.57 17.76 -2.26
N LEU A 40 -5.36 18.82 -2.45
CA LEU A 40 -5.93 19.14 -3.76
C LEU A 40 -4.86 19.42 -4.82
N ILE A 41 -3.74 20.05 -4.44
CA ILE A 41 -2.63 20.30 -5.36
C ILE A 41 -2.01 18.97 -5.81
N LEU A 42 -1.74 18.06 -4.87
CA LEU A 42 -1.17 16.74 -5.19
C LEU A 42 -2.10 15.93 -6.11
N ASP A 43 -3.40 15.88 -5.81
CA ASP A 43 -4.37 15.17 -6.65
C ASP A 43 -4.43 15.74 -8.08
N ILE A 44 -4.29 17.06 -8.23
CA ILE A 44 -4.24 17.71 -9.56
C ILE A 44 -2.94 17.37 -10.28
N GLU A 45 -1.79 17.37 -9.59
CA GLU A 45 -0.50 17.03 -10.17
C GLU A 45 -0.46 15.57 -10.66
N ASP A 46 -0.99 14.63 -9.87
CA ASP A 46 -1.10 13.22 -10.25
C ASP A 46 -2.01 13.05 -11.47
N PHE A 47 -3.15 13.73 -11.51
CA PHE A 47 -4.06 13.69 -12.66
C PHE A 47 -3.42 14.25 -13.94
N LEU A 48 -2.64 15.34 -13.81
CA LEU A 48 -1.92 15.94 -14.94
C LEU A 48 -0.77 15.04 -15.41
N ALA A 49 -0.05 14.36 -14.50
CA ALA A 49 0.98 13.40 -14.84
C ALA A 49 0.42 12.21 -15.62
N GLU A 50 -0.70 11.63 -15.15
CA GLU A 50 -1.38 10.53 -15.84
C GLU A 50 -1.88 10.95 -17.23
N ALA A 51 -2.46 12.14 -17.36
CA ALA A 51 -2.91 12.67 -18.64
C ALA A 51 -1.75 12.86 -19.63
N ARG A 52 -0.58 13.31 -19.15
CA ARG A 52 0.62 13.46 -19.96
C ARG A 52 1.18 12.12 -20.42
N GLU A 53 1.27 11.13 -19.53
CA GLU A 53 1.74 9.79 -19.89
C GLU A 53 0.84 9.16 -20.96
N LYS A 54 -0.48 9.30 -20.85
CA LYS A 54 -1.43 8.85 -21.88
C LYS A 54 -1.21 9.55 -23.22
N ALA A 55 -0.98 10.87 -23.21
CA ALA A 55 -0.72 11.62 -24.45
C ALA A 55 0.60 11.18 -25.12
N GLU A 56 1.65 10.95 -24.34
CA GLU A 56 2.95 10.46 -24.84
C GLU A 56 2.83 9.03 -25.40
N ALA A 57 2.05 8.16 -24.75
CA ALA A 57 1.78 6.81 -25.23
C ALA A 57 1.00 6.79 -26.55
N VAL A 58 0.00 7.67 -26.71
CA VAL A 58 -0.75 7.82 -27.97
C VAL A 58 0.17 8.36 -29.07
N ALA A 59 0.98 9.39 -28.79
CA ALA A 59 1.92 9.92 -29.77
C ALA A 59 2.98 8.90 -30.22
N ALA A 60 3.47 8.07 -29.29
CA ALA A 60 4.39 6.97 -29.62
C ALA A 60 3.73 5.90 -30.51
N GLN A 61 2.46 5.58 -30.24
CA GLN A 61 1.69 4.64 -31.05
C GLN A 61 1.41 5.20 -32.46
N GLU A 62 1.03 6.47 -32.58
CA GLU A 62 0.83 7.14 -33.86
C GLU A 62 2.13 7.21 -34.69
N ALA A 63 3.27 7.48 -34.04
CA ALA A 63 4.57 7.46 -34.71
C ALA A 63 4.95 6.06 -35.21
N PHE A 64 4.62 5.01 -34.44
CA PHE A 64 4.81 3.62 -34.87
C PHE A 64 3.92 3.26 -36.05
N ASP A 65 2.63 3.63 -36.00
CA ASP A 65 1.67 3.35 -37.08
C ASP A 65 1.99 4.15 -38.36
N ALA A 66 2.54 5.37 -38.23
CA ALA A 66 3.06 6.14 -39.34
C ALA A 66 4.30 5.49 -39.98
N ALA A 67 5.24 4.98 -39.17
CA ALA A 67 6.41 4.25 -39.65
C ALA A 67 6.03 2.92 -40.32
N ALA A 68 5.01 2.23 -39.81
CA ALA A 68 4.50 0.98 -40.38
C ALA A 68 3.75 1.18 -41.71
N ASN A 69 3.14 2.35 -41.90
CA ASN A 69 2.40 2.71 -43.11
C ASN A 69 3.25 3.48 -44.14
N GLU A 70 4.56 3.66 -43.93
CA GLU A 70 5.41 4.15 -45.02
C GLU A 70 5.30 3.16 -46.19
N PRO A 71 4.80 3.61 -47.36
CA PRO A 71 4.62 2.72 -48.49
C PRO A 71 6.01 2.27 -48.93
N HIS A 72 6.28 0.97 -48.77
CA HIS A 72 7.44 0.30 -49.35
C HIS A 72 7.64 0.81 -50.77
N ARG A 73 8.66 1.65 -50.96
CA ARG A 73 9.09 2.14 -52.26
C ARG A 73 9.53 0.91 -53.04
N SER A 74 8.62 0.43 -53.88
CA SER A 74 8.73 -0.76 -54.70
C SER A 74 10.02 -0.72 -55.52
N THR A 75 11.00 -1.55 -55.15
CA THR A 75 11.95 -2.10 -56.12
C THR A 75 11.22 -3.19 -56.90
N PRO A 76 11.17 -3.13 -58.25
CA PRO A 76 10.43 -4.12 -59.00
C PRO A 76 11.28 -5.38 -59.24
N ASN A 77 10.55 -6.51 -59.23
CA ASN A 77 10.64 -7.66 -60.14
C ASN A 77 11.15 -9.02 -59.62
N PRO A 78 10.65 -10.13 -60.23
CA PRO A 78 9.83 -11.10 -59.49
C PRO A 78 10.22 -12.56 -59.79
N ALA A 79 10.32 -13.42 -58.78
CA ALA A 79 10.22 -14.85 -59.03
C ALA A 79 9.91 -15.60 -57.74
N LYS A 80 8.80 -16.34 -57.79
CA LYS A 80 8.56 -17.61 -57.09
C LYS A 80 8.87 -17.66 -55.59
N GLN A 81 7.83 -17.80 -54.77
CA GLN A 81 7.40 -19.14 -54.34
C GLN A 81 6.15 -19.05 -53.46
N ASP A 82 5.15 -19.83 -53.84
CA ASP A 82 4.05 -20.27 -53.00
C ASP A 82 4.56 -20.94 -51.72
N ILE A 83 3.81 -20.81 -50.61
CA ILE A 83 3.39 -21.88 -49.67
C ILE A 83 3.16 -21.33 -48.23
N LEU A 84 1.96 -21.63 -47.71
CA LEU A 84 1.47 -21.70 -46.31
C LEU A 84 1.05 -20.41 -45.54
N PRO A 85 -0.11 -20.44 -44.84
CA PRO A 85 -0.57 -19.37 -43.97
C PRO A 85 0.23 -19.41 -42.66
N HIS A 86 1.14 -18.44 -42.50
CA HIS A 86 1.92 -18.26 -41.29
C HIS A 86 1.05 -17.64 -40.19
N ILE A 87 0.54 -18.49 -39.31
CA ILE A 87 -0.06 -18.07 -38.03
C ILE A 87 0.96 -17.21 -37.27
N GLN A 88 0.47 -16.09 -36.75
CA GLN A 88 1.18 -15.06 -35.99
C GLN A 88 1.87 -15.62 -34.72
N LEU A 89 3.07 -16.19 -34.90
CA LEU A 89 3.99 -16.58 -33.81
C LEU A 89 5.26 -15.69 -33.79
N SER A 90 5.23 -14.54 -34.44
CA SER A 90 6.36 -13.62 -34.54
C SER A 90 6.63 -12.79 -33.28
N LYS A 91 5.67 -12.66 -32.34
CA LYS A 91 5.89 -11.93 -31.07
C LYS A 91 6.59 -12.75 -29.98
N CYS A 92 6.56 -14.08 -30.01
CA CYS A 92 7.24 -14.90 -28.99
C CYS A 92 8.73 -15.18 -29.29
N ARG A 93 9.19 -14.93 -30.52
CA ARG A 93 10.57 -15.29 -30.91
C ARG A 93 11.62 -14.27 -30.46
N TYR A 94 11.24 -13.01 -30.25
CA TYR A 94 12.16 -11.97 -29.75
C TYR A 94 12.46 -12.08 -28.24
N LEU A 95 11.63 -12.76 -27.47
CA LEU A 95 11.88 -13.00 -26.03
C LEU A 95 12.89 -14.13 -25.76
N HIS A 96 13.13 -15.02 -26.74
CA HIS A 96 13.98 -16.20 -26.53
C HIS A 96 15.31 -16.17 -27.32
N LEU A 97 15.45 -15.27 -28.30
CA LEU A 97 16.64 -15.23 -29.18
C LEU A 97 17.70 -14.18 -28.79
N GLY A 98 17.48 -13.48 -27.69
CA GLY A 98 18.51 -12.66 -27.04
C GLY A 98 19.18 -13.47 -25.93
N LEU A 99 20.13 -14.31 -26.31
CA LEU A 99 21.11 -14.92 -25.43
C LEU A 99 21.43 -14.05 -24.21
N TYR A 100 20.89 -14.47 -23.07
CA TYR A 100 21.45 -14.23 -21.75
C TYR A 100 22.80 -14.98 -21.66
N ASP A 101 23.84 -14.45 -22.29
CA ASP A 101 25.21 -14.94 -22.11
C ASP A 101 25.59 -14.79 -20.63
N ASN A 102 25.71 -15.92 -19.91
CA ASN A 102 26.16 -16.02 -18.52
C ASN A 102 25.30 -15.35 -17.42
N ILE A 103 23.99 -15.20 -17.62
CA ILE A 103 23.10 -14.83 -16.51
C ILE A 103 22.42 -16.10 -16.00
N SER A 104 23.06 -16.70 -15.00
CA SER A 104 22.51 -17.82 -14.25
C SER A 104 21.10 -17.47 -13.77
N VAL A 105 20.17 -18.43 -13.82
CA VAL A 105 18.80 -18.30 -13.28
C VAL A 105 18.81 -17.76 -11.85
N LEU A 106 19.84 -18.08 -11.06
CA LEU A 106 20.08 -17.54 -9.73
C LEU A 106 20.21 -16.02 -9.67
N LYS A 107 20.83 -15.36 -10.66
CA LYS A 107 20.94 -13.89 -10.71
C LYS A 107 19.57 -13.25 -10.96
N ILE A 108 18.76 -13.85 -11.84
CA ILE A 108 17.38 -13.40 -12.10
C ILE A 108 16.53 -13.59 -10.85
N LEU A 109 16.61 -14.76 -10.21
CA LEU A 109 15.90 -15.04 -8.95
C LEU A 109 16.32 -14.08 -7.84
N ARG A 110 17.62 -13.82 -7.67
CA ARG A 110 18.15 -12.89 -6.66
C ARG A 110 17.71 -11.46 -6.94
N TYR A 111 17.69 -11.04 -8.20
CA TYR A 111 17.19 -9.72 -8.59
C TYR A 111 15.70 -9.60 -8.28
N GLN A 112 14.90 -10.60 -8.64
CA GLN A 112 13.47 -10.63 -8.29
C GLN A 112 13.26 -10.60 -6.77
N LEU A 113 14.03 -11.37 -6.00
CA LEU A 113 13.99 -11.33 -4.54
C LEU A 113 14.36 -9.95 -3.99
N HIS A 114 15.33 -9.28 -4.60
CA HIS A 114 15.78 -7.96 -4.19
C HIS A 114 14.73 -6.90 -4.49
N CYS A 115 14.14 -6.90 -5.68
CA CYS A 115 13.02 -6.01 -6.01
C CYS A 115 11.81 -6.25 -5.10
N LEU A 116 11.49 -7.52 -4.81
CA LEU A 116 10.42 -7.88 -3.87
C LEU A 116 10.74 -7.35 -2.46
N TRP A 117 12.00 -7.48 -2.03
CA TRP A 117 12.48 -6.96 -0.75
C TRP A 117 12.42 -5.43 -0.68
N GLU A 118 12.82 -4.74 -1.73
CA GLU A 118 12.73 -3.27 -1.82
C GLU A 118 11.28 -2.81 -1.80
N GLN A 119 10.36 -3.51 -2.49
CA GLN A 119 8.91 -3.25 -2.40
C GLN A 119 8.39 -3.44 -0.97
N TRP A 120 8.82 -4.51 -0.28
CA TRP A 120 8.45 -4.74 1.12
C TRP A 120 9.01 -3.68 2.07
N ALA A 121 10.24 -3.20 1.82
CA ALA A 121 10.90 -2.20 2.65
C ALA A 121 10.29 -0.81 2.46
N THR A 122 9.83 -0.49 1.26
CA THR A 122 9.26 0.83 0.92
C THR A 122 7.78 0.93 1.26
N ASN A 123 7.02 -0.16 1.17
CA ASN A 123 5.62 -0.15 1.57
C ASN A 123 5.15 -1.50 2.15
N PRO A 124 5.19 -1.68 3.49
CA PRO A 124 4.81 -2.94 4.13
C PRO A 124 3.34 -3.31 3.93
N TYR A 125 2.51 -2.37 3.47
CA TYR A 125 1.09 -2.57 3.17
C TYR A 125 0.83 -3.05 1.74
N SER A 126 1.85 -3.10 0.87
CA SER A 126 1.76 -3.60 -0.50
C SER A 126 2.07 -5.09 -0.63
N LEU A 127 1.98 -5.85 0.46
CA LEU A 127 2.24 -7.28 0.45
C LEU A 127 1.24 -7.97 -0.51
N HIS A 128 1.67 -9.06 -1.16
CA HIS A 128 0.75 -9.85 -1.97
C HIS A 128 -0.27 -10.55 -1.07
N ALA A 129 -1.54 -10.66 -1.50
CA ALA A 129 -2.63 -11.26 -0.71
C ALA A 129 -2.29 -12.68 -0.17
N SER A 130 -1.48 -13.45 -0.89
CA SER A 130 -1.00 -14.75 -0.44
C SER A 130 -0.18 -14.70 0.85
N TRP A 131 0.61 -13.63 1.06
CA TRP A 131 1.38 -13.47 2.29
C TRP A 131 0.48 -13.17 3.49
N TYR A 132 -0.61 -12.42 3.29
CA TYR A 132 -1.63 -12.23 4.33
C TYR A 132 -2.20 -13.57 4.78
N LEU A 133 -2.45 -14.48 3.84
CA LEU A 133 -2.92 -15.84 4.13
C LEU A 133 -1.88 -16.64 4.93
N VAL A 134 -0.60 -16.58 4.54
CA VAL A 134 0.48 -17.27 5.27
C VAL A 134 0.59 -16.78 6.71
N ILE A 135 0.63 -15.47 6.93
CA ILE A 135 0.69 -14.87 8.28
C ILE A 135 -0.55 -15.27 9.08
N MET A 136 -1.73 -15.25 8.46
CA MET A 136 -2.99 -15.61 9.09
C MET A 136 -3.00 -17.08 9.56
N VAL A 137 -2.51 -18.02 8.74
CA VAL A 137 -2.37 -19.44 9.11
C VAL A 137 -1.37 -19.62 10.26
N LEU A 138 -0.26 -18.88 10.23
CA LEU A 138 0.78 -18.96 11.26
C LEU A 138 0.26 -18.43 12.60
N LEU A 139 -0.49 -17.31 12.60
CA LEU A 139 -1.17 -16.77 13.78
C LEU A 139 -2.24 -17.72 14.32
N TRP A 140 -3.02 -18.36 13.45
CA TRP A 140 -4.02 -19.36 13.86
C TRP A 140 -3.37 -20.57 14.52
N THR A 141 -2.29 -21.09 13.93
CA THR A 141 -1.55 -22.22 14.47
C THR A 141 -0.95 -21.87 15.83
N TRP A 142 -0.42 -20.65 15.99
CA TRP A 142 0.08 -20.17 17.28
C TRP A 142 -1.04 -20.05 18.30
N LEU A 143 -2.17 -19.41 17.95
CA LEU A 143 -3.30 -19.24 18.85
C LEU A 143 -3.83 -20.58 19.37
N ILE A 144 -4.04 -21.54 18.48
CA ILE A 144 -4.45 -22.90 18.84
C ILE A 144 -3.36 -23.57 19.69
N GLY A 145 -2.10 -23.44 19.29
CA GLY A 145 -0.95 -23.98 20.02
C GLY A 145 -0.88 -23.49 21.46
N SER A 146 -1.05 -22.19 21.70
CA SER A 146 -1.04 -21.60 23.05
C SER A 146 -2.18 -22.14 23.93
N VAL A 147 -3.37 -22.30 23.37
CA VAL A 147 -4.53 -22.88 24.09
C VAL A 147 -4.31 -24.36 24.39
N VAL A 148 -3.81 -25.12 23.42
CA VAL A 148 -3.52 -26.56 23.56
C VAL A 148 -2.42 -26.80 24.61
N CYS A 149 -1.34 -26.03 24.58
CA CYS A 149 -0.28 -26.08 25.60
C CYS A 149 -0.86 -25.77 26.99
N GLY A 150 -1.67 -24.72 27.12
CA GLY A 150 -2.33 -24.38 28.39
C GLY A 150 -3.25 -25.50 28.91
N TYR A 151 -3.95 -26.20 28.01
CA TYR A 151 -4.79 -27.34 28.37
C TYR A 151 -3.97 -28.53 28.88
N TYR A 152 -2.90 -28.90 28.16
CA TYR A 152 -2.04 -30.02 28.56
C TYR A 152 -1.24 -29.74 29.83
N GLU A 153 -0.81 -28.51 30.06
CA GLU A 153 -0.16 -28.10 31.33
C GLU A 153 -1.10 -28.11 32.53
N ALA A 154 -2.40 -27.86 32.29
CA ALA A 154 -3.45 -27.85 33.31
C ALA A 154 -4.04 -29.25 33.57
N ALA A 155 -3.94 -30.18 32.62
CA ALA A 155 -4.48 -31.54 32.72
C ALA A 155 -4.01 -32.36 33.95
N PRO A 156 -2.72 -32.33 34.36
CA PRO A 156 -2.27 -33.12 35.50
C PRO A 156 -2.61 -32.52 36.87
N GLU A 157 -3.12 -31.29 36.94
CA GLU A 157 -3.37 -30.58 38.20
C GLU A 157 -4.85 -30.50 38.57
N SER A 158 -5.13 -30.67 39.85
CA SER A 158 -6.45 -30.49 40.44
C SER A 158 -6.47 -29.26 41.36
N GLY A 159 -7.57 -28.49 41.35
CA GLY A 159 -7.76 -27.33 42.23
C GLY A 159 -7.48 -25.98 41.57
N THR A 160 -7.14 -24.97 42.36
CA THR A 160 -6.97 -23.57 41.93
C THR A 160 -5.78 -23.36 41.00
N MET A 161 -4.73 -24.18 41.09
CA MET A 161 -3.55 -24.08 40.21
C MET A 161 -3.86 -24.40 38.75
N ARG A 162 -4.86 -25.26 38.50
CA ARG A 162 -5.35 -25.58 37.15
C ARG A 162 -5.84 -24.34 36.42
N LEU A 163 -6.57 -23.47 37.12
CA LEU A 163 -7.10 -22.24 36.54
C LEU A 163 -5.96 -21.26 36.21
N ALA A 164 -4.98 -21.13 37.10
CA ALA A 164 -3.84 -20.23 36.87
C ALA A 164 -3.02 -20.63 35.64
N ARG A 165 -2.78 -21.93 35.42
CA ARG A 165 -2.07 -22.43 34.22
C ARG A 165 -2.87 -22.26 32.94
N LEU A 166 -4.18 -22.51 32.99
CA LEU A 166 -5.06 -22.30 31.85
C LEU A 166 -5.12 -20.81 31.46
N CYS A 167 -5.20 -19.91 32.45
CA CYS A 167 -5.10 -18.47 32.23
C CYS A 167 -3.74 -18.07 31.63
N ARG A 168 -2.62 -18.67 32.06
CA ARG A 168 -1.30 -18.43 31.45
C ARG A 168 -1.27 -18.84 29.97
N GLY A 169 -1.84 -19.98 29.61
CA GLY A 169 -1.97 -20.41 28.22
C GLY A 169 -2.80 -19.45 27.37
N VAL A 170 -3.92 -18.97 27.92
CA VAL A 170 -4.78 -17.96 27.26
C VAL A 170 -4.08 -16.60 27.15
N LEU A 171 -3.35 -16.17 28.19
CA LEU A 171 -2.52 -14.95 28.15
C LEU A 171 -1.42 -15.06 27.10
N GLY A 172 -0.87 -16.26 26.88
CA GLY A 172 0.08 -16.55 25.80
C GLY A 172 -0.51 -16.44 24.39
N ALA A 173 -1.84 -16.40 24.26
CA ALA A 173 -2.54 -16.12 22.99
C ALA A 173 -2.79 -14.62 22.75
N ILE A 174 -2.53 -13.74 23.74
CA ILE A 174 -2.75 -12.29 23.57
C ILE A 174 -1.86 -11.69 22.47
N PRO A 175 -0.53 -11.96 22.39
CA PRO A 175 0.30 -11.40 21.33
C PRO A 175 -0.21 -11.70 19.91
N PRO A 176 -0.56 -12.95 19.54
CA PRO A 176 -1.10 -13.21 18.21
C PRO A 176 -2.50 -12.61 18.00
N ILE A 177 -3.34 -12.48 19.03
CA ILE A 177 -4.64 -11.79 18.93
C ILE A 177 -4.46 -10.29 18.63
N VAL A 178 -3.53 -9.63 19.33
CA VAL A 178 -3.22 -8.21 19.08
C VAL A 178 -2.66 -8.03 17.68
N GLN A 179 -1.72 -8.90 17.28
CA GLN A 179 -1.17 -8.87 15.92
C GLN A 179 -2.25 -9.09 14.86
N PHE A 180 -3.21 -10.00 15.11
CA PHE A 180 -4.33 -10.26 14.21
C PHE A 180 -5.28 -9.05 14.12
N LEU A 181 -5.59 -8.41 15.25
CA LEU A 181 -6.41 -7.18 15.30
C LEU A 181 -5.74 -6.03 14.53
N LEU A 182 -4.44 -5.81 14.73
CA LEU A 182 -3.67 -4.81 14.00
C LEU A 182 -3.60 -5.11 12.50
N PHE A 183 -3.72 -6.38 12.12
CA PHE A 183 -3.73 -6.79 10.73
C PHE A 183 -5.11 -6.61 10.08
N LEU A 184 -6.17 -6.91 10.81
CA LEU A 184 -7.56 -6.77 10.36
C LEU A 184 -7.98 -5.29 10.30
N PHE A 185 -7.51 -4.52 11.27
CA PHE A 185 -7.69 -3.09 11.37
C PHE A 185 -6.30 -2.45 11.33
N PRO A 186 -5.65 -2.39 10.15
CA PRO A 186 -4.41 -1.67 10.02
C PRO A 186 -4.66 -0.28 10.61
N PRO A 187 -3.89 0.12 11.63
CA PRO A 187 -4.14 1.39 12.26
C PRO A 187 -4.00 2.45 11.17
N LEU A 188 -5.04 3.28 11.00
CA LEU A 188 -5.16 4.31 9.96
C LEU A 188 -4.08 5.41 10.05
N PHE A 189 -2.97 5.17 10.75
CA PHE A 189 -1.88 6.12 11.00
C PHE A 189 -0.96 6.35 9.79
N VAL A 190 -1.37 6.02 8.57
CA VAL A 190 -0.58 6.27 7.34
C VAL A 190 -1.40 7.09 6.34
N GLN A 191 -1.85 8.25 6.78
CA GLN A 191 -2.21 9.40 5.92
C GLN A 191 -1.82 10.73 6.61
N PHE A 192 -0.62 10.77 7.21
CA PHE A 192 0.01 12.00 7.71
C PHE A 192 1.44 12.10 7.18
#